data_AF-A0A8I0SMM8-F1
#
_entry.id   AF-A0A8I0SMM8-F1
#
_cell.length_a   1.000
_cell.length_b   1.000
_cell.length_c   1.000
_cell.angle_alpha   90.00
_cell.angle_beta   90.00
_cell.angle_gamma   90.00
#
_symmetry.space_group_name_H-M   'P 1'
#
loop_
_entity.id
_entity.type
_entity.pdbx_description
1 polymer ?
#
loop_
_entity_poly.entity_id
_entity_poly.type
_entity_poly.pdbx_seq_one_letter_code
_entity_poly.pdbx_strand_id
1 'polypeptide(L)'
;MILDGRDIGTVVWPEAQRKIFLTASVEERAKRRALELQARGETVSLPKVLEEMKLRDSRDMGRANAPLVPAGDAIVVDTTTMTLEESQHRVAALIAPLMDEWRGNRGSP
;
A
#
# COMPACT_ATOMS: atom_id res chain seq x y z
N MET A 1 -10.64 4.90 -11.84
CA MET A 1 -9.36 5.57 -11.54
C MET A 1 -8.73 4.86 -10.35
N ILE A 2 -7.40 4.72 -10.32
CA ILE A 2 -6.66 4.19 -9.17
C ILE A 2 -5.87 5.35 -8.57
N LEU A 3 -5.94 5.53 -7.25
CA LEU A 3 -5.19 6.54 -6.51
C LEU A 3 -4.29 5.84 -5.51
N ASP A 4 -3.02 6.26 -5.47
CA ASP A 4 -1.99 5.81 -4.53
C ASP A 4 -1.60 6.99 -3.64
N GLY A 5 -1.42 6.73 -2.35
CA GLY A 5 -0.99 7.74 -1.39
C GLY A 5 -1.28 7.34 0.05
N ARG A 6 -0.87 8.18 1.00
CA ARG A 6 -0.93 7.88 2.45
C ARG A 6 -2.30 8.16 3.08
N ASP A 7 -3.01 9.16 2.56
CA ASP A 7 -4.21 9.75 3.13
C ASP A 7 -5.38 9.76 2.13
N ILE A 8 -5.31 8.91 1.11
CA ILE A 8 -6.33 8.84 0.05
C ILE A 8 -7.69 8.45 0.64
N GLY A 9 -7.74 7.33 1.38
CA GLY A 9 -9.01 6.82 1.91
C GLY A 9 -9.55 7.57 3.13
N THR A 10 -8.77 8.48 3.72
CA THR A 10 -9.09 9.20 4.96
C THR A 10 -9.31 10.70 4.75
N VAL A 11 -8.63 11.31 3.78
CA VAL A 11 -8.66 12.77 3.54
C VAL A 11 -9.02 13.10 2.10
N VAL A 12 -8.27 12.59 1.12
CA VAL A 12 -8.39 13.04 -0.29
C VAL A 12 -9.66 12.53 -0.95
N TRP A 13 -9.99 11.25 -0.75
CA TRP A 13 -11.18 10.61 -1.28
C TRP A 13 -11.78 9.62 -0.25
N PRO A 14 -12.46 10.15 0.79
CA PRO A 14 -13.11 9.30 1.79
C PRO A 14 -14.27 8.48 1.21
N GLU A 15 -14.88 8.90 0.11
CA GLU A 15 -16.03 8.21 -0.51
C GLU A 15 -15.62 7.12 -1.52
N ALA A 16 -14.42 6.56 -1.37
CA ALA A 16 -13.89 5.60 -2.33
C ALA A 16 -14.61 4.27 -2.16
N GLN A 17 -15.19 3.74 -3.24
CA GLN A 17 -15.92 2.45 -3.24
C GLN A 17 -15.07 1.27 -2.75
N ARG A 18 -13.74 1.36 -2.94
CA ARG A 18 -12.78 0.42 -2.36
C ARG A 18 -11.56 1.16 -1.85
N LYS A 19 -11.18 0.85 -0.62
CA LYS A 19 -9.95 1.33 0.02
C LYS A 19 -9.13 0.10 0.41
N ILE A 20 -7.88 0.06 -0.02
CA ILE A 20 -6.96 -1.01 0.29
C ILE A 20 -5.77 -0.38 0.99
N PHE A 21 -5.46 -0.86 2.19
CA PHE A 21 -4.29 -0.44 2.94
C PHE A 21 -3.24 -1.55 2.86
N LEU A 22 -2.23 -1.36 2.02
CA LEU A 22 -1.11 -2.30 1.90
C LEU A 22 -0.12 -2.07 3.05
N THR A 23 0.20 -3.14 3.76
CA THR A 23 1.21 -3.12 4.83
C THR A 23 2.19 -4.28 4.69
N ALA A 24 3.30 -4.18 5.42
CA ALA A 24 4.28 -5.22 5.62
C ALA A 24 5.17 -4.86 6.81
N SER A 25 5.85 -5.86 7.40
CA SER A 25 6.84 -5.64 8.43
C SER A 25 7.91 -4.64 7.96
N VAL A 26 8.43 -3.84 8.90
CA VAL A 26 9.44 -2.83 8.58
C VAL A 26 10.74 -3.47 8.13
N GLU A 27 11.05 -4.66 8.65
CA GLU A 27 12.20 -5.48 8.26
C GLU A 27 12.09 -5.90 6.79
N GLU A 28 10.93 -6.40 6.36
CA GLU A 28 10.74 -6.85 4.98
C GLU A 28 10.73 -5.67 4.01
N ARG A 29 10.07 -4.56 4.36
CA ARG A 29 10.11 -3.33 3.55
C ARG A 29 11.53 -2.80 3.40
N ALA A 30 12.32 -2.79 4.47
CA ALA A 30 13.71 -2.37 4.44
C ALA A 30 14.57 -3.28 3.55
N LYS A 31 14.36 -4.60 3.64
CA LYS A 31 15.02 -5.59 2.78
C LYS A 31 14.71 -5.37 1.30
N ARG A 32 13.42 -5.23 0.94
CA ARG A 32 12.99 -4.96 -0.44
C ARG A 32 13.61 -3.66 -0.97
N ARG A 33 13.61 -2.61 -0.15
CA ARG A 33 14.21 -1.32 -0.50
C ARG A 33 15.73 -1.41 -0.70
N ALA A 34 16.44 -2.14 0.16
CA ALA A 34 17.87 -2.34 0.02
C ALA A 34 18.22 -3.06 -1.29
N LEU A 35 17.46 -4.12 -1.64
CA LEU A 35 17.62 -4.85 -2.90
C LEU A 35 17.36 -3.95 -4.12
N GLU A 36 16.31 -3.11 -4.08
CA GLU A 36 16.01 -2.14 -5.14
C GLU A 36 17.16 -1.16 -5.36
N LEU A 37 17.72 -0.60 -4.28
CA LEU A 37 18.84 0.35 -4.35
C LEU A 37 20.12 -0.32 -4.86
N GLN A 38 20.42 -1.54 -4.40
CA GLN A 38 21.55 -2.34 -4.88
C GLN A 38 21.42 -2.66 -6.38
N ALA A 39 20.23 -3.00 -6.86
CA ALA A 39 19.97 -3.25 -8.28
C ALA A 39 20.19 -2.00 -9.15
N ARG A 40 20.12 -0.80 -8.56
CA ARG A 40 20.44 0.49 -9.23
C ARG A 40 21.92 0.87 -9.15
N GLY A 41 22.76 0.02 -8.56
CA GLY A 41 24.20 0.24 -8.39
C GLY A 41 24.55 1.06 -7.15
N GLU A 42 23.60 1.32 -6.25
CA GLU A 42 23.86 2.06 -5.02
C GLU A 42 24.45 1.14 -3.94
N THR A 43 25.50 1.60 -3.26
CA THR A 43 26.06 0.87 -2.11
C THR A 43 25.32 1.30 -0.84
N VAL A 44 24.39 0.45 -0.38
CA VAL A 44 23.59 0.70 0.83
C VAL A 44 23.70 -0.47 1.82
N SER A 45 23.61 -0.16 3.11
CA SER A 45 23.56 -1.17 4.17
C SER A 45 22.13 -1.37 4.67
N LEU A 46 21.71 -2.64 4.82
CA LEU A 46 20.39 -2.98 5.34
C LEU A 46 20.08 -2.32 6.71
N PRO A 47 21.01 -2.27 7.69
CA PRO A 47 20.75 -1.61 8.97
C PRO A 47 20.40 -0.12 8.82
N LYS A 48 21.09 0.59 7.91
CA LYS A 48 20.84 2.02 7.66
C LYS A 48 19.46 2.22 7.02
N VAL A 49 19.13 1.42 6.01
CA VAL A 49 17.81 1.47 5.34
C VAL A 49 16.68 1.17 6.34
N LEU A 50 16.89 0.21 7.24
CA LEU A 50 15.93 -0.14 8.29
C LEU A 50 15.70 1.02 9.27
N GLU A 51 16.77 1.66 9.74
CA GLU A 51 16.69 2.79 10.66
C GLU A 51 15.96 3.99 10.03
N GLU A 52 16.34 4.35 8.79
CA GLU A 52 15.69 5.43 8.03
C GLU A 52 14.20 5.14 7.82
N MET A 53 13.85 3.88 7.56
CA MET A 53 12.47 3.47 7.37
C MET A 53 11.67 3.55 8.68
N LYS A 54 12.21 3.05 9.80
CA LYS A 54 11.57 3.16 11.12
C LYS A 54 11.31 4.61 11.51
N LEU A 55 12.29 5.48 11.29
CA LEU A 55 12.16 6.92 11.58
C LEU A 55 11.06 7.56 10.72
N ARG A 56 11.04 7.23 9.42
CA ARG A 56 10.01 7.72 8.50
C ARG A 56 8.62 7.26 8.90
N ASP A 57 8.44 5.98 9.20
CA ASP A 57 7.16 5.41 9.59
C ASP A 57 6.63 6.05 10.88
N SER A 58 7.50 6.15 11.90
CA SER A 58 7.16 6.80 13.18
C SER A 58 6.69 8.24 12.97
N ARG A 59 7.43 9.00 12.15
CA ARG A 59 7.05 10.36 11.80
C ARG A 59 5.73 10.42 11.04
N ASP A 60 5.50 9.53 10.08
CA ASP A 60 4.31 9.55 9.23
C ASP A 60 3.04 9.08 9.98
N MET A 61 3.16 8.15 10.92
CA MET A 61 2.07 7.73 11.82
C MET A 61 1.76 8.77 12.90
N GLY A 62 2.78 9.48 13.40
CA GLY A 62 2.64 10.47 14.46
C GLY A 62 2.18 11.87 14.03
N ARG A 63 1.86 12.08 12.74
CA ARG A 63 1.43 13.40 12.26
C ARG A 63 0.05 13.76 12.82
N ALA A 64 -0.08 14.99 13.31
CA ALA A 64 -1.37 15.55 13.72
C ALA A 64 -2.36 15.67 12.55
N ASN A 65 -1.84 15.96 11.35
CA ASN A 65 -2.64 16.11 10.12
C ASN A 65 -2.33 14.95 9.16
N ALA A 66 -3.38 14.28 8.68
CA ALA A 66 -3.30 13.18 7.71
C ALA A 66 -2.28 12.08 8.12
N PRO A 67 -2.43 11.46 9.32
CA PRO A 67 -1.56 10.38 9.74
C PRO A 67 -1.66 9.19 8.79
N LEU A 68 -0.57 8.45 8.63
CA LEU A 68 -0.57 7.19 7.88
C LEU A 68 -1.31 6.10 8.67
N VAL A 69 -2.63 6.09 8.56
CA VAL A 69 -3.53 5.11 9.18
C VAL A 69 -4.52 4.59 8.16
N PRO A 70 -4.95 3.32 8.25
CA PRO A 70 -6.03 2.82 7.42
C PRO A 70 -7.32 3.60 7.71
N ALA A 71 -8.11 3.86 6.67
CA ALA A 71 -9.49 4.29 6.86
C ALA A 71 -10.29 3.19 7.59
N GLY A 72 -11.35 3.57 8.32
CA GLY A 72 -12.12 2.61 9.13
C GLY A 72 -12.76 1.48 8.31
N ASP A 73 -13.01 1.73 7.02
CA ASP A 73 -13.57 0.80 6.03
C ASP A 73 -12.50 0.25 5.06
N ALA A 74 -11.21 0.51 5.30
CA ALA A 74 -10.14 0.00 4.45
C ALA A 74 -9.88 -1.49 4.70
N ILE A 75 -9.69 -2.23 3.60
CA ILE A 75 -9.22 -3.61 3.66
C ILE A 75 -7.70 -3.59 3.83
N VAL A 76 -7.22 -4.06 4.98
CA VAL A 76 -5.79 -4.20 5.26
C VAL A 76 -5.26 -5.46 4.58
N VAL A 77 -4.19 -5.32 3.80
CA VAL A 77 -3.50 -6.43 3.15
C VAL A 77 -2.05 -6.43 3.60
N ASP A 78 -1.70 -7.42 4.42
CA ASP A 78 -0.31 -7.66 4.81
C ASP A 78 0.40 -8.46 3.73
N THR A 79 1.46 -7.87 3.17
CA THR A 79 2.27 -8.43 2.09
C THR A 79 3.64 -8.92 2.58
N THR A 80 3.86 -9.01 3.90
CA THR A 80 5.16 -9.38 4.50
C THR A 80 5.70 -10.69 3.92
N THR A 81 4.86 -11.70 3.80
CA THR A 81 5.27 -13.02 3.27
C THR A 81 4.84 -13.25 1.83
N MET A 82 4.34 -12.22 1.15
CA MET A 82 3.86 -12.32 -0.23
C MET A 82 4.96 -11.92 -1.21
N THR A 83 5.04 -12.68 -2.30
CA THR A 83 5.72 -12.27 -3.53
C THR A 83 4.95 -11.14 -4.22
N LEU A 84 5.58 -10.51 -5.21
CA LEU A 84 4.93 -9.49 -6.03
C LEU A 84 3.67 -10.04 -6.70
N GLU A 85 3.75 -11.22 -7.30
CA GLU A 85 2.64 -11.87 -8.00
C GLU A 85 1.47 -12.19 -7.04
N GLU A 86 1.75 -12.75 -5.87
CA GLU A 86 0.72 -13.01 -4.86
C GLU A 86 0.06 -11.73 -4.38
N SER A 87 0.83 -10.66 -4.17
CA SER A 87 0.27 -9.37 -3.76
C SER A 87 -0.63 -8.76 -4.85
N GLN A 88 -0.22 -8.87 -6.12
CA GLN A 88 -1.02 -8.41 -7.27
C GLN A 88 -2.30 -9.22 -7.39
N HIS A 89 -2.22 -10.54 -7.29
CA HIS A 89 -3.38 -11.42 -7.35
C HIS A 89 -4.35 -11.12 -6.21
N ARG A 90 -3.84 -10.92 -5.00
CA ARG A 90 -4.65 -10.57 -3.82
C ARG A 90 -5.39 -9.25 -4.02
N VAL A 91 -4.70 -8.20 -4.50
CA VAL A 91 -5.33 -6.90 -4.76
C VAL A 91 -6.35 -6.98 -5.90
N ALA A 92 -6.03 -7.69 -6.99
CA ALA A 92 -6.94 -7.89 -8.10
C ALA A 92 -8.24 -8.58 -7.66
N ALA A 93 -8.13 -9.62 -6.83
CA ALA A 93 -9.28 -10.33 -6.28
C ALA A 93 -10.20 -9.43 -5.43
N LEU A 94 -9.63 -8.46 -4.68
CA LEU A 94 -10.42 -7.51 -3.89
C LEU A 94 -11.18 -6.48 -4.74
N ILE A 95 -10.67 -6.21 -5.95
CA ILE A 95 -11.24 -5.23 -6.89
C ILE A 95 -12.22 -5.90 -7.86
N ALA A 96 -12.03 -7.19 -8.17
CA ALA A 96 -12.82 -7.93 -9.17
C ALA A 96 -14.35 -7.77 -9.01
N PRO A 97 -14.96 -7.92 -7.82
CA PRO A 97 -16.42 -7.77 -7.68
C PRO A 97 -16.93 -6.38 -8.11
N LEU A 98 -16.16 -5.32 -7.83
CA LEU A 98 -16.52 -3.96 -8.25
C LEU A 98 -16.39 -3.76 -9.75
N MET A 99 -15.42 -4.44 -10.37
CA MET A 99 -15.28 -4.42 -11.83
C MET A 99 -16.44 -5.16 -12.49
N ASP A 100 -16.90 -6.26 -11.90
CA ASP A 100 -18.03 -7.04 -12.42
C ASP A 100 -19.34 -6.27 -12.29
N GLU A 101 -19.61 -5.64 -11.13
CA GLU A 101 -20.75 -4.74 -10.94
C GLU A 101 -20.73 -3.58 -11.94
N TRP A 102 -19.57 -2.96 -12.14
CA TRP A 102 -19.41 -1.87 -13.08
C TRP A 102 -19.59 -2.31 -14.54
N ARG A 103 -19.14 -3.52 -14.90
CA ARG A 103 -19.34 -4.11 -16.23
C ARG A 103 -20.82 -4.47 -16.44
N GLY A 104 -21.48 -5.04 -15.45
CA GLY A 104 -22.90 -5.39 -15.48
C GLY A 104 -23.80 -4.16 -15.63
N ASN A 105 -23.51 -3.06 -14.93
CA ASN A 105 -24.27 -1.82 -15.00
C ASN A 105 -24.07 -1.02 -16.31
N ARG A 106 -23.05 -1.35 -17.10
CA ARG A 106 -22.89 -0.82 -18.48
C ARG A 106 -23.60 -1.66 -19.54
N GLY A 107 -24.18 -2.80 -19.17
CA GLY A 107 -24.98 -3.65 -20.04
C GLY A 107 -26.44 -3.20 -20.10
N SER A 108 -26.72 -2.08 -20.76
CA SER A 108 -28.02 -1.75 -21.40
C SER A 108 -27.82 -0.54 -22.31
N PRO A 109 -27.71 -0.71 -23.63
CA PRO A 109 -28.19 0.30 -24.57
C PRO A 109 -29.72 0.37 -24.56
#